data_AF-A0A5D0HHI9-F1
#
_entry.id   AF-A0A5D0HHI9-F1
#
_cell.length_a   1.000
_cell.length_b   1.000
_cell.length_c   1.000
_cell.angle_alpha   90.00
_cell.angle_beta   90.00
_cell.angle_gamma   90.00
#
_symmetry.space_group_name_H-M   'P 1'
#
loop_
_entity.id
_entity.type
_entity.pdbx_description
1 polymer ?
#
loop_
_entity_poly.entity_id
_entity_poly.type
_entity_poly.pdbx_seq_one_letter_code
_entity_poly.pdbx_strand_id
1 'polypeptide(L)'
;KTEFTRALHFYPTKVSGWLPKVTTCSALNNEGINTIWDIILQYIKTTKANNYFNIKRNQQNKYWLIQTIETQLKSNFFNTPNIKAELKNQLNLIETNQTTPFAAADVLLNMPKL
;
A
#
# COMPACT_ATOMS: atom_id res chain seq x y z
N LYS A 1 -4.34 14.35 23.20
CA LYS A 1 -3.27 15.19 22.58
C LYS A 1 -1.89 14.92 23.19
N THR A 2 -1.75 15.06 24.51
CA THR A 2 -0.46 14.89 25.22
C THR A 2 0.15 13.50 25.05
N GLU A 3 -0.61 12.42 25.25
CA GLU A 3 -0.10 11.05 25.12
C GLU A 3 0.35 10.71 23.69
N PHE A 4 -0.40 11.13 22.67
CA PHE A 4 0.01 10.97 21.28
C PHE A 4 1.27 11.77 20.94
N THR A 5 1.44 12.96 21.53
CA THR A 5 2.66 13.76 21.32
C THR A 5 3.87 13.05 21.92
N ARG A 6 3.74 12.56 23.16
CA ARG A 6 4.77 11.77 23.84
C ARG A 6 5.15 10.52 23.05
N ALA A 7 4.16 9.78 22.55
CA ALA A 7 4.37 8.59 21.75
C ALA A 7 5.21 8.87 20.49
N LEU A 8 4.97 10.00 19.81
CA LEU A 8 5.67 10.33 18.57
C LEU A 8 7.16 10.63 18.77
N HIS A 9 7.57 11.06 19.96
CA HIS A 9 8.98 11.29 20.30
C HIS A 9 9.79 10.00 20.44
N PHE A 10 9.15 8.85 20.66
CA PHE A 10 9.85 7.55 20.72
C PHE A 10 10.15 6.95 19.34
N TYR A 11 9.60 7.49 18.26
CA TYR A 11 9.91 7.02 16.92
C TYR A 11 11.24 7.60 16.41
N PRO A 12 12.00 6.83 15.61
CA PRO A 12 13.20 7.35 14.99
C PRO A 12 12.88 8.54 14.10
N THR A 13 13.86 9.45 13.99
CA THR A 13 13.78 10.61 13.10
C THR A 13 13.47 10.15 11.69
N LYS A 14 12.42 10.72 11.10
CA LYS A 14 12.04 10.39 9.72
C LYS A 14 13.10 10.91 8.77
N VAL A 15 13.36 10.16 7.70
CA VAL A 15 14.25 10.56 6.58
C VAL A 15 13.82 11.90 5.97
N SER A 16 12.54 12.26 6.09
CA SER A 16 12.00 13.55 5.66
C SER A 16 12.48 14.75 6.47
N GLY A 17 13.11 14.54 7.63
CA GLY A 17 13.40 15.58 8.62
C GLY A 17 12.15 16.18 9.28
N TRP A 18 10.96 15.68 8.96
CA TRP A 18 9.71 16.20 9.51
C TRP A 18 9.39 15.55 10.85
N LEU A 19 9.15 16.38 11.87
CA LEU A 19 8.61 15.95 13.14
C LEU A 19 7.07 16.00 13.08
N PRO A 20 6.36 14.85 13.22
CA PRO A 20 4.91 14.83 13.24
C PRO A 20 4.32 15.73 14.33
N LYS A 21 3.23 16.43 14.02
CA LYS A 21 2.53 17.34 14.94
C LYS A 21 1.17 16.76 15.32
N VAL A 22 0.80 16.90 16.60
CA VAL A 22 -0.51 16.47 17.11
C VAL A 22 -1.38 17.68 17.40
N THR A 23 -2.49 17.80 16.67
CA THR A 23 -3.51 18.83 16.86
C THR A 23 -4.90 18.20 16.96
N THR A 24 -5.87 18.98 17.44
CA THR A 24 -7.28 18.62 17.50
C THR A 24 -8.05 19.48 16.51
N CYS A 25 -9.09 18.94 15.89
CA CYS A 25 -9.99 19.66 15.02
C CYS A 25 -11.42 19.15 15.18
N SER A 26 -12.40 20.00 14.86
CA SER A 26 -13.81 19.64 14.75
C SER A 26 -14.34 20.19 13.44
N ALA A 27 -14.67 19.32 12.49
CA ALA A 27 -15.29 19.74 11.23
C ALA A 27 -16.70 20.31 11.48
N LEU A 28 -17.45 19.73 12.42
CA LEU A 28 -18.80 20.18 12.80
C LEU A 28 -18.78 21.60 13.37
N ASN A 29 -17.77 21.93 14.18
CA ASN A 29 -17.64 23.24 14.81
C ASN A 29 -16.72 24.18 14.02
N ASN A 30 -16.20 23.75 12.86
CA ASN A 30 -15.22 24.47 12.05
C ASN A 30 -13.94 24.91 12.84
N GLU A 31 -13.45 24.04 13.72
CA GLU A 31 -12.29 24.32 14.58
C GLU A 31 -11.04 23.56 14.11
N GLY A 32 -9.89 24.23 14.09
CA GLY A 32 -8.58 23.60 13.87
C GLY A 32 -8.27 23.19 12.42
N ILE A 33 -9.21 23.36 11.47
CA ILE A 33 -9.01 23.00 10.05
C ILE A 33 -7.92 23.87 9.40
N ASN A 34 -7.94 25.19 9.63
CA ASN A 34 -6.91 26.10 9.13
C ASN A 34 -5.52 25.73 9.70
N THR A 35 -5.45 25.37 10.98
CA THR A 35 -4.21 24.93 11.62
C THR A 35 -3.66 23.65 10.97
N ILE A 36 -4.53 22.70 10.63
CA ILE A 36 -4.12 21.49 9.89
C ILE A 36 -3.57 21.87 8.52
N TRP A 37 -4.22 22.80 7.82
CA TRP A 37 -3.76 23.26 6.52
C TRP A 37 -2.36 23.89 6.59
N ASP A 38 -2.11 24.76 7.57
CA ASP A 38 -0.80 25.37 7.78
C ASP A 38 0.29 24.32 8.07
N ILE A 39 -0.06 23.28 8.85
CA ILE A 39 0.83 22.15 9.12
C ILE A 39 1.19 21.40 7.83
N ILE A 40 0.21 21.17 6.95
CA ILE A 40 0.42 20.54 5.64
C ILE A 40 1.36 21.40 4.77
N LEU A 41 1.11 22.71 4.68
CA LEU A 41 1.96 23.63 3.91
C LEU A 41 3.39 23.66 4.45
N GLN A 42 3.56 23.64 5.77
CA GLN A 42 4.88 23.59 6.39
C GLN A 42 5.62 22.27 6.09
N TYR A 43 4.91 21.14 6.09
CA TYR A 43 5.47 19.86 5.66
C TYR A 43 5.95 19.92 4.21
N ILE A 44 5.13 20.44 3.30
CA ILE A 44 5.48 20.57 1.88
C ILE A 44 6.70 21.48 1.72
N LYS A 45 6.74 22.63 2.39
CA LYS A 45 7.90 23.54 2.37
C LYS A 45 9.17 22.84 2.83
N THR A 46 9.13 22.17 3.98
CA THR A 46 10.28 21.48 4.59
C THR A 46 10.80 20.38 3.69
N THR A 47 9.90 19.53 3.19
CA THR A 47 10.26 18.36 2.38
C THR A 47 10.68 18.71 0.95
N LYS A 48 10.21 19.84 0.40
CA LYS A 48 10.75 20.37 -0.86
C LYS A 48 12.14 20.97 -0.67
N ALA A 49 12.37 21.70 0.42
CA ALA A 49 13.65 22.34 0.70
C ALA A 49 14.80 21.32 0.84
N ASN A 50 14.53 20.15 1.42
CA ASN A 50 15.52 19.07 1.54
C ASN A 50 15.41 17.98 0.45
N ASN A 51 14.69 18.25 -0.65
CA ASN A 51 14.47 17.36 -1.78
C ASN A 51 13.75 16.01 -1.48
N TYR A 52 13.41 15.73 -0.22
CA TYR A 52 12.72 14.50 0.18
C TYR A 52 11.38 14.32 -0.55
N PHE A 53 10.65 15.42 -0.80
CA PHE A 53 9.36 15.38 -1.48
C PHE A 53 9.45 14.69 -2.86
N ASN A 54 10.45 15.07 -3.66
CA ASN A 54 10.65 14.51 -5.00
C ASN A 54 11.13 13.05 -4.94
N ILE A 55 12.06 12.75 -4.02
CA ILE A 55 12.52 11.37 -3.79
C ILE A 55 11.33 10.48 -3.46
N LYS A 56 10.46 10.91 -2.53
CA LYS A 56 9.31 10.13 -2.10
C LYS A 56 8.28 9.94 -3.23
N ARG A 57 8.04 10.97 -4.04
CA ARG A 57 7.17 10.85 -5.23
C ARG A 57 7.71 9.88 -6.26
N ASN A 58 9.02 9.91 -6.53
CA ASN A 58 9.64 8.96 -7.45
C ASN A 58 9.52 7.51 -6.95
N GLN A 59 9.71 7.29 -5.65
CA GLN A 59 9.48 5.97 -5.04
C GLN A 59 8.02 5.52 -5.15
N GLN A 60 7.07 6.43 -4.91
CA GLN A 60 5.64 6.16 -5.06
C GLN A 60 5.28 5.81 -6.50
N ASN A 61 5.82 6.54 -7.49
CA ASN A 61 5.56 6.26 -8.90
C ASN A 61 6.09 4.87 -9.31
N LYS A 62 7.30 4.52 -8.87
CA LYS A 62 7.85 3.17 -9.09
C LYS A 62 7.00 2.08 -8.44
N TYR A 63 6.56 2.31 -7.21
CA TYR A 63 5.66 1.40 -6.50
C TYR A 63 4.35 1.22 -7.26
N TRP A 64 3.70 2.32 -7.66
CA TRP A 64 2.44 2.25 -8.39
C TRP A 64 2.56 1.54 -9.73
N LEU A 65 3.65 1.76 -10.48
CA LEU A 65 3.91 1.03 -11.72
C LEU A 65 3.88 -0.49 -11.50
N ILE A 66 4.66 -0.98 -10.53
CA ILE A 66 4.74 -2.42 -10.23
C ILE A 66 3.40 -2.93 -9.70
N GLN A 67 2.76 -2.22 -8.78
CA GLN A 67 1.46 -2.63 -8.24
C GLN A 67 0.37 -2.69 -9.31
N THR A 68 0.37 -1.76 -10.27
CA THR A 68 -0.58 -1.80 -11.38
C THR A 68 -0.34 -3.02 -12.26
N ILE A 69 0.92 -3.34 -12.59
CA ILE A 69 1.27 -4.54 -13.36
C ILE A 69 0.82 -5.79 -12.61
N GLU A 70 1.19 -5.94 -11.34
CA GLU A 70 0.83 -7.11 -10.53
C GLU A 70 -0.69 -7.26 -10.40
N THR A 71 -1.41 -6.16 -10.12
CA THR A 71 -2.87 -6.18 -10.01
C THR A 71 -3.52 -6.60 -11.32
N GLN A 72 -3.04 -6.08 -12.45
CA GLN A 72 -3.60 -6.42 -13.76
C GLN A 72 -3.26 -7.87 -14.14
N LEU A 73 -2.03 -8.33 -13.91
CA LEU A 73 -1.63 -9.72 -14.13
C LEU A 73 -2.48 -10.67 -13.29
N LYS A 74 -2.66 -10.37 -12.00
CA LYS A 74 -3.46 -11.16 -11.08
C LYS A 74 -4.93 -11.21 -11.51
N SER A 75 -5.50 -10.05 -11.84
CA SER A 75 -6.87 -9.94 -12.35
C SER A 75 -7.06 -10.73 -13.64
N ASN A 76 -6.18 -10.56 -14.62
CA ASN A 76 -6.24 -11.28 -15.89
C ASN A 76 -6.14 -12.79 -15.66
N PHE A 77 -5.16 -13.24 -14.88
CA PHE A 77 -4.92 -14.65 -14.59
C PHE A 77 -6.14 -15.31 -13.95
N PHE A 78 -6.64 -14.79 -12.84
CA PHE A 78 -7.77 -15.39 -12.12
C PHE A 78 -9.12 -15.25 -12.81
N ASN A 79 -9.24 -14.34 -13.78
CA ASN A 79 -10.44 -14.18 -14.60
C ASN A 79 -10.38 -14.96 -15.93
N THR A 80 -9.24 -15.56 -16.30
CA THR A 80 -9.16 -16.38 -17.50
C THR A 80 -10.01 -17.66 -17.30
N PRO A 81 -10.97 -17.98 -18.19
CA PRO A 81 -11.94 -19.06 -17.95
C PRO A 81 -11.32 -20.43 -17.64
N ASN A 82 -10.26 -20.81 -18.34
CA ASN A 82 -9.56 -22.09 -18.14
C ASN A 82 -8.81 -22.13 -16.79
N ILE A 83 -8.08 -21.08 -16.44
CA ILE A 83 -7.42 -20.93 -15.14
C ILE A 83 -8.44 -20.97 -14.01
N LYS A 84 -9.58 -20.29 -14.19
CA LYS A 84 -10.66 -20.26 -13.19
C LYS A 84 -11.30 -21.62 -12.97
N ALA A 85 -11.45 -22.42 -14.03
CA ALA A 85 -11.94 -23.79 -13.95
C ALA A 85 -10.91 -24.69 -13.24
N GLU A 86 -9.64 -24.64 -13.66
CA GLU A 86 -8.59 -25.46 -13.07
C GLU A 86 -8.31 -25.07 -11.62
N LEU A 87 -8.39 -23.79 -11.26
CA LEU A 87 -8.24 -23.34 -9.87
C LEU A 87 -9.24 -24.03 -8.95
N LYS A 88 -10.50 -24.18 -9.38
CA LYS A 88 -11.51 -24.91 -8.59
C LYS A 88 -11.13 -26.39 -8.42
N ASN A 89 -10.61 -27.02 -9.46
CA ASN A 89 -10.13 -28.40 -9.41
C ASN A 89 -8.96 -28.54 -8.43
N GLN A 90 -7.94 -27.68 -8.56
CA GLN A 90 -6.75 -27.70 -7.70
C GLN A 90 -7.08 -27.45 -6.22
N LEU A 91 -8.04 -26.56 -5.93
CA LEU A 91 -8.50 -26.35 -4.55
C LEU A 91 -9.11 -27.62 -3.94
N ASN A 92 -9.93 -28.36 -4.69
CA ASN A 92 -10.48 -29.64 -4.23
C ASN A 92 -9.38 -30.70 -4.03
N LEU A 93 -8.39 -30.75 -4.93
CA LEU A 93 -7.24 -31.65 -4.76
C LEU A 93 -6.42 -31.32 -3.50
N ILE A 94 -6.28 -30.04 -3.13
CA ILE A 94 -5.64 -29.64 -1.87
C ILE A 94 -6.49 -30.10 -0.67
N GLU A 95 -7.80 -29.85 -0.68
CA GLU A 95 -8.71 -30.24 0.41
C GLU A 95 -8.72 -31.75 0.65
N THR A 96 -8.53 -32.53 -0.41
CA THR A 96 -8.47 -34.00 -0.36
C THR A 96 -7.06 -34.56 -0.19
N ASN A 97 -6.06 -33.71 0.07
CA ASN A 97 -4.64 -34.07 0.24
C ASN A 97 -4.02 -34.81 -0.96
N GLN A 98 -4.54 -34.58 -2.17
CA GLN A 98 -4.05 -35.18 -3.42
C GLN A 98 -2.95 -34.35 -4.08
N THR A 99 -2.77 -33.09 -3.67
CA THR A 99 -1.69 -32.21 -4.14
C THR A 99 -1.23 -31.27 -3.04
N THR A 100 -0.12 -30.56 -3.27
CA THR A 100 0.37 -29.51 -2.38
C THR A 100 0.05 -28.13 -2.97
N PRO A 101 -0.03 -27.06 -2.15
CA PRO A 101 -0.23 -25.70 -2.65
C PRO A 101 0.80 -25.28 -3.72
N PHE A 102 2.05 -25.73 -3.60
CA PHE A 102 3.11 -25.40 -4.54
C PHE A 102 2.95 -26.13 -5.88
N ALA A 103 2.66 -27.43 -5.85
CA ALA A 103 2.40 -28.21 -7.06
C ALA A 103 1.15 -27.71 -7.81
N ALA A 104 0.08 -27.37 -7.08
CA ALA A 104 -1.12 -26.76 -7.64
C ALA A 104 -0.83 -25.40 -8.30
N ALA A 105 0.01 -24.57 -7.68
CA ALA A 105 0.43 -23.29 -8.25
C ALA A 105 1.23 -23.50 -9.56
N ASP A 106 2.17 -24.46 -9.58
CA ASP A 106 2.94 -24.77 -10.79
C ASP A 106 2.05 -25.24 -11.94
N VAL A 107 1.02 -26.05 -11.67
CA VAL A 107 0.03 -26.43 -12.69
C VAL A 107 -0.64 -25.19 -13.27
N LEU A 108 -1.21 -24.33 -12.42
CA LEU A 108 -1.95 -23.14 -12.85
C LEU A 108 -1.06 -22.14 -13.62
N LEU A 109 0.21 -21.96 -13.20
CA LEU A 109 1.14 -21.02 -13.82
C LEU A 109 1.63 -21.49 -15.20
N ASN A 110 1.66 -22.80 -15.46
CA ASN A 110 2.11 -23.39 -16.72
C ASN A 110 0.97 -23.62 -17.75
N MET A 111 -0.27 -23.32 -17.39
CA MET A 111 -1.40 -23.46 -18.32
C MET A 111 -1.35 -22.41 -19.45
N PRO A 112 -1.79 -22.78 -20.67
CA PRO A 112 -1.88 -21.82 -21.77
C PRO A 112 -2.89 -20.72 -21.45
N LYS A 113 -2.50 -19.48 -21.67
CA LYS A 113 -3.35 -18.29 -21.50
C LYS A 113 -4.08 -18.06 -22.83
N LEU A 114 -5.21 -18.75 -23.04
CA LEU A 114 -6.10 -18.54 -24.19
C LEU A 114 -7.04 -17.36 -23.94
#